data_AF-A0A1S8TWB8-F1
#
_entry.id   AF-A0A1S8TWB8-F1
#
_cell.length_a   1.000
_cell.length_b   1.000
_cell.length_c   1.000
_cell.angle_alpha   90.00
_cell.angle_beta   90.00
_cell.angle_gamma   90.00
#
_symmetry.space_group_name_H-M   'P 1'
#
loop_
_entity.id
_entity.type
_entity.pdbx_description
1 polymer ?
#
loop_
_entity_poly.entity_id
_entity_poly.type
_entity_poly.pdbx_seq_one_letter_code
_entity_poly.pdbx_strand_id
1 'polypeptide(L)'
;MNDFILNRIDFNCDMVQKGKPCSCEAIQDRYVQEAIKVIKNFKLKSYVEELSSGWKTIWIYKDEYMLEVIKKLPEQPKTIFEHWILGKAFGYSDEAIKNFFTN
;
A
#
# COMPACT_ATOMS: atom_id res chain seq x y z
N MET A 1 -6.34 -7.82 16.86
CA MET A 1 -6.90 -7.19 15.67
C MET A 1 -8.17 -7.95 15.34
N ASN A 2 -9.24 -7.29 14.87
CA ASN A 2 -10.43 -8.06 14.50
C ASN A 2 -10.20 -8.84 13.19
N ASP A 3 -10.98 -9.89 12.97
CA ASP A 3 -10.79 -10.81 11.84
C ASP A 3 -10.93 -10.10 10.49
N PHE A 4 -11.79 -9.09 10.40
CA PHE A 4 -11.96 -8.32 9.18
C PHE A 4 -10.67 -7.58 8.77
N ILE A 5 -10.02 -6.87 9.70
CA ILE A 5 -8.77 -6.18 9.42
C ILE A 5 -7.63 -7.18 9.19
N LEU A 6 -7.58 -8.27 9.97
CA LEU A 6 -6.59 -9.33 9.77
C LEU A 6 -6.66 -9.90 8.35
N ASN A 7 -7.84 -10.30 7.89
CA ASN A 7 -8.03 -10.83 6.55
C ASN A 7 -7.61 -9.84 5.45
N ARG A 8 -7.82 -8.53 5.65
CA ARG A 8 -7.36 -7.50 4.71
C ARG A 8 -5.85 -7.37 4.68
N ILE A 9 -5.19 -7.41 5.84
CA ILE A 9 -3.72 -7.39 5.92
C ILE A 9 -3.14 -8.64 5.25
N ASP A 10 -3.67 -9.83 5.57
CA ASP A 10 -3.23 -11.09 4.96
C ASP A 10 -3.39 -11.09 3.44
N PHE A 11 -4.55 -10.65 2.94
CA PHE A 11 -4.79 -10.50 1.50
C PHE A 11 -3.79 -9.54 0.85
N ASN A 12 -3.54 -8.37 1.46
CA ASN A 12 -2.57 -7.42 0.94
C ASN A 12 -1.14 -7.99 0.93
N CYS A 13 -0.75 -8.75 1.96
CA CYS A 13 0.53 -9.44 1.99
C CYS A 13 0.66 -10.47 0.88
N ASP A 14 -0.37 -11.30 0.65
CA ASP A 14 -0.39 -12.30 -0.43
C ASP A 14 -0.27 -11.64 -1.81
N MET A 15 -1.00 -10.53 -2.05
CA MET A 15 -0.91 -9.78 -3.30
C MET A 15 0.50 -9.21 -3.55
N VAL A 16 1.15 -8.67 -2.50
CA VAL A 16 2.51 -8.15 -2.61
C VAL A 16 3.52 -9.27 -2.83
N GLN A 17 3.36 -10.43 -2.18
CA GLN A 17 4.19 -11.61 -2.45
C GLN A 17 4.08 -12.08 -3.90
N LYS A 18 2.88 -12.02 -4.48
CA LYS A 18 2.58 -12.43 -5.87
C LYS A 18 3.00 -11.43 -6.94
N GLY A 19 3.54 -10.27 -6.56
CA GLY A 19 4.16 -9.33 -7.50
C GLY A 19 3.55 -7.93 -7.53
N LYS A 20 2.52 -7.63 -6.71
CA LYS A 20 2.09 -6.24 -6.53
C LYS A 20 3.23 -5.44 -5.85
N PRO A 21 3.66 -4.29 -6.38
CA PRO A 21 4.84 -3.59 -5.84
C PRO A 21 4.65 -3.11 -4.39
N CYS A 22 3.50 -2.52 -4.09
CA CYS A 22 3.07 -2.24 -2.73
C CYS A 22 1.54 -2.30 -2.57
N SER A 23 1.08 -2.35 -1.33
CA SER A 23 -0.30 -2.11 -0.94
C SER A 23 -0.35 -1.22 0.30
N CYS A 24 -1.49 -0.63 0.60
CA CYS A 24 -1.69 0.08 1.86
C CYS A 24 -3.10 -0.17 2.41
N GLU A 25 -3.24 0.04 3.72
CA GLU A 25 -4.49 -0.15 4.43
C GLU A 25 -4.66 0.91 5.51
N ALA A 26 -5.88 1.43 5.67
CA ALA A 26 -6.21 2.34 6.75
C ALA A 26 -6.57 1.51 7.98
N ILE A 27 -5.83 1.68 9.07
CA ILE A 27 -6.02 0.92 10.30
C ILE A 27 -6.05 1.84 11.52
N GLN A 28 -6.77 1.43 12.56
CA GLN A 28 -6.76 2.14 13.83
C GLN A 28 -5.41 1.95 14.53
N ASP A 29 -4.95 2.96 15.26
CA ASP A 29 -3.66 2.98 15.96
C ASP A 29 -3.43 1.73 16.82
N ARG A 30 -4.49 1.27 17.51
CA ARG A 30 -4.48 0.08 18.36
C ARG A 30 -4.12 -1.23 17.63
N TYR A 31 -4.22 -1.28 16.31
CA TYR A 31 -3.93 -2.47 15.51
C TYR A 31 -2.57 -2.42 14.80
N VAL A 32 -1.86 -1.28 14.80
CA VAL A 32 -0.61 -1.09 14.04
C VAL A 32 0.45 -2.12 14.39
N GLN A 33 0.73 -2.31 15.69
CA GLN A 33 1.79 -3.22 16.13
C GLN A 33 1.49 -4.69 15.79
N GLU A 34 0.22 -5.07 15.76
CA GLU A 34 -0.20 -6.41 15.39
C GLU A 34 -0.14 -6.63 13.87
N ALA A 35 -0.57 -5.64 13.09
CA ALA A 35 -0.43 -5.66 11.63
C ALA A 35 1.04 -5.77 11.19
N ILE A 36 1.96 -5.03 11.82
CA ILE A 36 3.41 -5.13 11.56
C ILE A 36 3.92 -6.56 11.80
N LYS A 37 3.48 -7.23 12.87
CA LYS A 37 3.87 -8.62 13.15
C LYS A 37 3.38 -9.57 12.06
N VAL A 38 2.13 -9.42 11.61
CA VAL A 38 1.56 -10.20 10.51
C VAL A 38 2.38 -10.00 9.24
N ILE A 39 2.60 -8.74 8.82
CA ILE A 39 3.38 -8.39 7.62
C ILE A 39 4.79 -9.01 7.67
N LYS A 40 5.44 -8.97 8.84
CA LYS A 40 6.76 -9.58 9.05
C LYS A 40 6.74 -11.11 8.90
N ASN A 41 5.67 -11.79 9.27
CA ASN A 41 5.53 -13.25 9.09
C ASN A 41 5.52 -13.63 7.60
N PHE A 42 5.02 -12.75 6.73
CA PHE A 42 5.10 -12.88 5.27
C PHE A 42 6.50 -12.50 4.70
N LYS A 43 7.48 -12.18 5.56
CA LYS A 43 8.81 -11.67 5.17
C LYS A 43 8.73 -10.40 4.33
N LEU A 44 7.70 -9.59 4.56
CA LEU A 44 7.50 -8.29 3.94
C LEU A 44 7.89 -7.17 4.91
N LYS A 45 7.98 -5.95 4.37
CA LYS A 45 8.29 -4.73 5.11
C LYS A 45 7.05 -3.87 5.24
N SER A 46 7.07 -2.98 6.23
CA SER A 46 5.97 -2.07 6.51
C SER A 46 6.45 -0.66 6.78
N TYR A 47 5.70 0.33 6.31
CA TYR A 47 5.88 1.75 6.64
C TYR A 47 4.55 2.30 7.16
N VAL A 48 4.59 3.14 8.19
CA VAL A 48 3.38 3.66 8.84
C VAL A 48 3.42 5.17 8.82
N GLU A 49 2.33 5.78 8.38
CA GLU A 49 2.14 7.22 8.36
C GLU A 49 0.82 7.62 9.04
N GLU A 50 0.75 8.86 9.50
CA GLU A 50 -0.48 9.43 10.05
C GLU A 50 -1.52 9.58 8.94
N LEU A 51 -2.75 9.10 9.18
CA LEU A 51 -3.87 9.37 8.28
C LEU A 51 -4.78 10.44 8.87
N SER A 52 -5.21 10.24 10.11
CA SER A 52 -6.01 11.18 10.89
C SER A 52 -6.00 10.75 12.36
N SER A 53 -6.56 11.56 13.26
CA SER A 53 -6.54 11.24 14.69
C SER A 53 -7.07 9.82 15.00
N GLY A 54 -6.18 8.96 15.51
CA GLY A 54 -6.48 7.56 15.88
C GLY A 54 -6.45 6.56 14.71
N TRP A 55 -6.04 7.01 13.52
CA TRP A 55 -5.91 6.20 12.31
C TRP A 55 -4.56 6.41 11.63
N LYS A 56 -3.95 5.30 11.21
CA LYS A 56 -2.74 5.27 10.39
C LYS A 56 -3.02 4.64 9.04
N THR A 57 -2.19 4.98 8.07
CA THR A 57 -2.00 4.16 6.88
C THR A 57 -0.81 3.24 7.14
N ILE A 58 -1.01 1.93 6.97
CA ILE A 58 0.08 0.95 6.94
C ILE A 58 0.35 0.54 5.50
N TRP A 59 1.55 0.83 5.03
CA TRP A 59 2.07 0.38 3.74
C TRP A 59 2.73 -0.98 3.90
N ILE A 60 2.59 -1.82 2.88
CA ILE A 60 3.10 -3.18 2.77
C ILE A 60 3.90 -3.27 1.47
N TYR A 61 5.16 -3.67 1.55
CA TYR A 61 6.05 -3.75 0.39
C TYR A 61 7.14 -4.80 0.58
N LYS A 62 7.76 -5.24 -0.51
CA LYS A 62 8.82 -6.25 -0.51
C LYS A 62 10.22 -5.64 -0.66
N ASP A 63 10.40 -4.86 -1.72
CA ASP A 63 11.70 -4.33 -2.12
C ASP A 63 12.00 -2.99 -1.45
N GLU A 64 13.26 -2.78 -1.02
CA GLU A 64 13.62 -1.59 -0.24
C GLU A 64 13.39 -0.28 -1.00
N TYR A 65 13.62 -0.26 -2.32
CA TYR A 65 13.41 0.92 -3.13
C TYR A 65 11.95 1.40 -3.12
N MET A 66 10.98 0.51 -2.83
CA MET A 66 9.57 0.89 -2.75
C MET A 66 9.29 1.86 -1.61
N LEU A 67 10.07 1.84 -0.53
CA LEU A 67 9.91 2.84 0.54
C LEU A 67 10.14 4.27 0.04
N GLU A 68 11.16 4.45 -0.81
CA GLU A 68 11.47 5.75 -1.41
C GLU A 68 10.40 6.19 -2.42
N VAL A 69 9.79 5.24 -3.12
CA VAL A 69 8.64 5.51 -3.99
C VAL A 69 7.43 5.93 -3.16
N ILE A 70 7.07 5.15 -2.14
CA ILE A 70 5.92 5.38 -1.25
C ILE A 70 5.98 6.79 -0.64
N LYS A 71 7.13 7.17 -0.07
CA LYS A 71 7.32 8.50 0.55
C LYS A 71 7.21 9.67 -0.43
N LYS A 72 7.27 9.41 -1.73
CA LYS A 72 7.16 10.42 -2.81
C LYS A 72 5.84 10.31 -3.57
N LEU A 73 4.98 9.35 -3.23
CA LEU A 73 3.68 9.24 -3.88
C LEU A 73 2.86 10.49 -3.57
N PRO A 74 2.17 11.05 -4.57
CA PRO A 74 1.27 12.16 -4.35
C PRO A 74 0.03 11.67 -3.58
N GLU A 75 -0.35 12.36 -2.50
CA GLU A 75 -1.62 12.09 -1.80
C GLU A 75 -2.82 12.27 -2.73
N GLN A 76 -2.76 13.29 -3.58
CA GLN A 76 -3.75 13.58 -4.61
C GLN A 76 -3.03 13.84 -5.94
N PRO A 77 -2.99 12.86 -6.86
CA PRO A 77 -2.34 13.05 -8.15
C PRO A 77 -3.10 14.11 -8.97
N LYS A 78 -2.38 15.09 -9.53
CA LYS A 78 -2.91 16.20 -10.33
C LYS A 78 -2.46 16.15 -11.79
N THR A 79 -1.34 15.50 -12.06
CA THR A 79 -0.78 15.35 -13.41
C THR A 79 -0.92 13.92 -13.93
N ILE A 80 -0.84 13.74 -15.25
CA ILE A 80 -0.81 12.40 -15.88
C ILE A 80 0.37 11.59 -15.33
N PHE A 81 1.53 12.22 -15.16
CA PHE A 81 2.71 11.58 -14.60
C PHE A 81 2.48 11.05 -13.18
N GLU A 82 1.88 11.87 -12.30
CA GLU A 82 1.56 11.48 -10.92
C GLU A 82 0.58 10.31 -10.86
N HIS A 83 -0.49 10.35 -11.67
CA HIS A 83 -1.43 9.24 -11.78
C HIS A 83 -0.77 7.98 -12.34
N TRP A 84 0.15 8.13 -13.31
CA TRP A 84 0.90 7.01 -13.86
C TRP A 84 1.78 6.36 -12.80
N ILE A 85 2.58 7.14 -12.07
CA ILE A 85 3.43 6.64 -10.97
C ILE A 85 2.60 5.95 -9.89
N LEU A 86 1.47 6.56 -9.48
CA LEU A 86 0.55 5.94 -8.52
C LEU A 86 0.03 4.59 -9.04
N GLY A 87 -0.43 4.56 -10.29
CA GLY A 87 -0.86 3.33 -10.95
C GLY A 87 0.22 2.24 -10.94
N LYS A 88 1.46 2.59 -11.30
CA LYS A 88 2.59 1.65 -11.26
C LYS A 88 2.86 1.13 -9.86
N ALA A 89 2.87 2.00 -8.84
CA ALA A 89 3.11 1.60 -7.45
C ALA A 89 2.06 0.57 -6.95
N PHE A 90 0.81 0.72 -7.38
CA PHE A 90 -0.26 -0.23 -7.06
C PHE A 90 -0.36 -1.43 -8.01
N GLY A 91 0.56 -1.57 -8.97
CA GLY A 91 0.68 -2.74 -9.85
C GLY A 91 -0.20 -2.72 -11.10
N TYR A 92 -0.72 -1.55 -11.49
CA TYR A 92 -1.49 -1.43 -12.73
C TYR A 92 -0.58 -1.48 -13.97
N SER A 93 -1.11 -2.09 -15.03
CA SER A 93 -0.47 -2.08 -16.35
C SER A 93 -0.57 -0.70 -17.00
N ASP A 94 0.33 -0.41 -17.95
CA ASP A 94 0.28 0.85 -18.68
C ASP A 94 -1.03 1.01 -19.46
N GLU A 95 -1.60 -0.11 -19.92
CA GLU A 95 -2.90 -0.13 -20.60
C GLU A 95 -4.06 0.19 -19.65
N ALA A 96 -4.07 -0.35 -18.42
CA ALA A 96 -5.08 0.01 -17.43
C ALA A 96 -5.01 1.50 -17.05
N ILE A 97 -3.79 2.02 -16.89
CA ILE A 97 -3.56 3.44 -16.60
C ILE A 97 -4.00 4.32 -17.78
N LYS A 98 -3.67 3.93 -19.01
CA LYS A 98 -4.13 4.63 -20.22
C LYS A 98 -5.66 4.67 -20.30
N ASN A 99 -6.32 3.54 -20.04
CA ASN A 99 -7.77 3.44 -20.06
C ASN A 99 -8.43 4.31 -18.97
N PHE A 100 -7.77 4.53 -17.84
CA PHE A 100 -8.22 5.47 -16.81
C PHE A 100 -8.24 6.94 -17.29
N PHE A 101 -7.32 7.34 -18.16
CA PHE A 101 -7.28 8.72 -18.68
C PHE A 101 -8.16 8.99 -19.90
N THR A 102 -8.63 7.92 -20.55
CA THR A 102 -9.32 8.00 -21.85
C THR A 102 -10.82 7.69 -21.75
N ASN A 103 -11.29 7.29 -20.57
CA ASN A 103 -12.70 7.15 -20.20
C ASN A 103 -13.11 8.28 -19.27
#